data_AF-A0A9W8IST6-F1
#
_entry.id   AF-A0A9W8IST6-F1
#
_cell.length_a   1.000
_cell.length_b   1.000
_cell.length_c   1.000
_cell.angle_alpha   90.00
_cell.angle_beta   90.00
_cell.angle_gamma   90.00
#
_symmetry.space_group_name_H-M   'P 1'
#
loop_
_entity.id
_entity.type
_entity.pdbx_description
1 polymer ?
#
loop_
_entity_poly.entity_id
_entity_poly.type
_entity_poly.pdbx_seq_one_letter_code
_entity_poly.pdbx_strand_id
1 'polypeptide(L)'
;MPKRSRRILEDIMPQLIGGSDREQRGVACFTMARCIIVTSENSSQIFEHVLEYLKIAEMDFEALEIYSSLQDVLYYKAMVLETLGRKEERDAACEKHEQIQAQQQQLAALVVDREVSEICDAIVLIGAAISRR
;
A
#
# COMPACT_ATOMS: atom_id res chain seq x y z
N MET A 1 21.81 8.12 -3.31
CA MET A 1 20.71 7.59 -4.13
C MET A 1 19.40 8.37 -4.00
N PRO A 2 18.81 8.57 -2.80
CA PRO A 2 17.42 9.03 -2.71
C PRO A 2 17.20 10.49 -3.15
N LYS A 3 18.24 11.35 -3.05
CA LYS A 3 18.20 12.72 -3.61
C LYS A 3 18.06 12.75 -5.15
N ARG A 4 18.61 11.75 -5.85
CA ARG A 4 18.47 11.64 -7.32
C ARG A 4 17.10 11.08 -7.69
N SER A 5 16.63 10.06 -6.96
CA SER A 5 15.30 9.48 -7.14
C SER A 5 14.20 10.52 -6.93
N ARG A 6 14.32 11.34 -5.88
CA ARG A 6 13.42 12.45 -5.61
C ARG A 6 13.33 13.42 -6.80
N ARG A 7 14.47 13.86 -7.34
CA ARG A 7 14.50 14.81 -8.47
C ARG A 7 13.81 14.24 -9.71
N ILE A 8 14.09 12.98 -10.05
CA ILE A 8 13.44 12.31 -11.18
C ILE A 8 11.93 12.24 -10.97
N LEU A 9 11.49 11.92 -9.75
CA LEU A 9 10.06 11.90 -9.42
C LEU A 9 9.43 13.30 -9.49
N GLU A 10 10.13 14.35 -9.05
CA GLU A 10 9.66 15.74 -9.12
C GLU A 10 9.39 16.16 -10.59
N ASP A 11 10.25 15.75 -11.52
CA ASP A 11 10.11 16.08 -12.95
C ASP A 11 8.88 15.43 -13.61
N ILE A 12 8.46 14.25 -13.15
CA ILE A 12 7.33 13.50 -13.70
C ILE A 12 6.03 13.66 -12.89
N MET A 13 6.12 14.33 -11.74
CA MET A 13 5.02 14.40 -10.78
C MET A 13 3.78 15.13 -11.30
N PRO A 14 3.91 16.25 -12.03
CA PRO A 14 2.75 16.95 -12.60
C PRO A 14 1.91 16.07 -13.55
N GLN A 15 2.57 15.24 -14.37
CA GLN A 15 1.89 14.36 -15.32
C GLN A 15 1.17 13.22 -14.61
N LEU A 16 1.76 12.69 -13.54
CA LEU A 16 1.19 11.59 -12.77
C LEU A 16 0.03 12.05 -11.86
N ILE A 17 0.14 13.23 -11.23
CA ILE A 17 -0.94 13.79 -10.41
C ILE A 17 -2.14 14.20 -11.27
N GLY A 18 -1.88 14.83 -12.43
CA GLY A 18 -2.91 15.24 -13.38
C GLY A 18 -3.43 14.12 -14.29
N GLY A 19 -2.79 12.94 -14.24
CA GLY A 19 -3.18 11.78 -15.02
C GLY A 19 -4.47 11.12 -14.53
N SER A 20 -5.07 10.28 -15.39
CA SER A 20 -6.30 9.53 -15.06
C SER A 20 -6.04 8.19 -14.36
N ASP A 21 -4.79 7.71 -14.39
CA ASP A 21 -4.42 6.42 -13.81
C ASP A 21 -4.17 6.56 -12.30
N ARG A 22 -5.10 6.04 -11.51
CA ARG A 22 -5.04 6.07 -10.04
C ARG A 22 -3.91 5.21 -9.49
N GLU A 23 -3.61 4.09 -10.13
CA GLU A 23 -2.57 3.18 -9.64
C GLU A 23 -1.20 3.86 -9.77
N GLN A 24 -0.92 4.43 -10.95
CA GLN A 24 0.31 5.16 -11.20
C GLN A 24 0.45 6.38 -10.27
N ARG A 25 -0.64 7.13 -10.06
CA ARG A 25 -0.63 8.27 -9.14
C ARG A 25 -0.37 7.84 -7.70
N GLY A 26 -1.08 6.82 -7.22
CA GLY A 26 -0.91 6.29 -5.86
C GLY A 26 0.52 5.79 -5.60
N VAL A 27 1.08 5.00 -6.51
CA VAL A 27 2.47 4.51 -6.43
C VAL A 27 3.46 5.67 -6.44
N ALA A 28 3.28 6.66 -7.30
CA ALA A 28 4.20 7.78 -7.40
C ALA A 28 4.15 8.70 -6.17
N CYS A 29 2.95 9.02 -5.67
CA CYS A 29 2.78 9.80 -4.44
C CYS A 29 3.39 9.05 -3.24
N PHE A 30 3.15 7.75 -3.10
CA PHE A 30 3.75 6.97 -2.02
C PHE A 30 5.28 6.91 -2.12
N THR A 31 5.82 6.73 -3.33
CA THR A 31 7.26 6.71 -3.57
C THR A 31 7.89 8.09 -3.28
N MET A 32 7.22 9.17 -3.66
CA MET A 32 7.64 10.54 -3.36
C MET A 32 7.70 10.76 -1.84
N ALA A 33 6.64 10.40 -1.11
CA ALA A 33 6.58 10.49 0.35
C ALA A 33 7.79 9.79 0.99
N ARG A 34 8.09 8.55 0.59
CA ARG A 34 9.26 7.80 1.07
C ARG A 34 10.58 8.48 0.74
N CYS A 35 10.72 9.02 -0.48
CA CYS A 35 11.91 9.77 -0.86
C CYS A 35 12.10 11.01 0.01
N ILE A 36 11.02 11.75 0.31
CA ILE A 36 11.08 12.93 1.17
C ILE A 36 11.47 12.54 2.60
N ILE A 37 10.83 11.53 3.19
CA ILE A 37 11.14 11.04 4.55
C ILE A 37 12.63 10.68 4.68
N VAL A 38 13.20 9.96 3.69
CA VAL A 38 14.59 9.49 3.73
C VAL A 38 15.60 10.61 3.44
N THR A 39 15.21 11.64 2.67
CA THR A 39 16.15 12.71 2.25
C THR A 39 16.17 13.93 3.14
N SER A 40 15.17 14.08 4.01
CA SER A 40 14.93 15.32 4.75
C SER A 40 15.42 15.22 6.18
N GLU A 41 15.99 16.33 6.68
CA GLU A 41 16.24 16.51 8.10
C GLU A 41 14.90 16.78 8.80
N ASN A 42 14.75 16.35 10.05
CA ASN A 42 13.48 16.38 10.79
C ASN A 42 12.90 17.79 10.90
N SER A 43 12.06 18.17 9.93
CA SER A 43 11.36 19.45 9.85
C SER A 43 9.87 19.20 9.75
N SER A 44 9.10 19.76 10.69
CA SER A 44 7.65 19.58 10.74
C SER A 44 6.96 20.02 9.44
N GLN A 45 7.46 21.08 8.77
CA GLN A 45 6.89 21.54 7.50
C GLN A 45 7.03 20.49 6.38
N ILE A 46 8.15 19.77 6.36
CA ILE A 46 8.37 18.71 5.37
C ILE A 46 7.42 17.55 5.61
N PHE A 47 7.21 17.18 6.89
CA PHE A 47 6.30 16.10 7.26
C PHE A 47 4.83 16.41 6.95
N GLU A 48 4.40 17.67 7.04
CA GLU A 48 3.07 18.07 6.57
C GLU A 48 2.90 17.82 5.05
N HIS A 49 3.89 18.21 4.23
CA HIS A 49 3.87 17.89 2.80
C HIS A 49 3.90 16.38 2.51
N VAL A 50 4.59 15.59 3.34
CA VAL A 50 4.57 14.13 3.23
C VAL A 50 3.17 13.58 3.46
N LEU A 51 2.42 14.11 4.44
CA LEU A 51 1.04 13.70 4.70
C LEU A 51 0.12 13.95 3.50
N GLU A 52 0.33 15.03 2.75
CA GLU A 52 -0.45 15.32 1.53
C GLU A 52 -0.27 14.20 0.49
N TYR A 53 0.98 13.79 0.23
CA TYR A 53 1.27 12.69 -0.68
C TYR A 53 0.72 11.35 -0.18
N LEU A 54 0.86 11.05 1.11
CA LEU A 54 0.34 9.82 1.70
C LEU A 54 -1.19 9.77 1.63
N LYS A 55 -1.87 10.91 1.81
CA LYS A 55 -3.33 11.00 1.68
C LYS A 55 -3.81 10.68 0.27
N ILE A 56 -3.12 11.19 -0.76
CA ILE A 56 -3.45 10.87 -2.16
C ILE A 56 -3.26 9.37 -2.42
N ALA A 57 -2.12 8.81 -1.99
CA ALA A 57 -1.84 7.39 -2.16
C ALA A 57 -2.85 6.49 -1.43
N GLU A 58 -3.24 6.86 -0.20
CA GLU A 58 -4.28 6.17 0.57
C GLU A 58 -5.59 6.14 -0.20
N MET A 59 -6.06 7.29 -0.69
CA MET A 59 -7.31 7.40 -1.45
C MET A 59 -7.29 6.55 -2.73
N ASP A 60 -6.18 6.55 -3.45
CA ASP A 60 -6.04 5.80 -4.70
C ASP A 60 -5.98 4.28 -4.45
N PHE A 61 -5.20 3.82 -3.47
CA PHE A 61 -5.12 2.40 -3.14
C PHE A 61 -6.39 1.86 -2.50
N GLU A 62 -7.09 2.66 -1.71
CA GLU A 62 -8.40 2.31 -1.17
C GLU A 62 -9.44 2.19 -2.29
N ALA A 63 -9.46 3.11 -3.26
CA ALA A 63 -10.36 3.04 -4.41
C ALA A 63 -10.07 1.85 -5.34
N LEU A 64 -8.85 1.34 -5.35
CA LEU A 64 -8.41 0.19 -6.14
C LEU A 64 -8.38 -1.13 -5.36
N GLU A 65 -8.73 -1.12 -4.07
CA GLU A 65 -8.68 -2.29 -3.18
C GLU A 65 -7.29 -2.97 -3.12
N ILE A 66 -6.21 -2.20 -3.29
CA ILE A 66 -4.83 -2.69 -3.20
C ILE A 66 -4.40 -2.70 -1.72
N TYR A 67 -4.97 -3.63 -0.95
CA TYR A 67 -4.87 -3.65 0.52
C TYR A 67 -3.45 -3.74 1.06
N SER A 68 -2.54 -4.43 0.37
CA SER A 68 -1.13 -4.50 0.78
C SER A 68 -0.44 -3.14 0.74
N SER A 69 -0.64 -2.39 -0.36
CA SER A 69 -0.07 -1.04 -0.49
C SER A 69 -0.76 -0.04 0.42
N LEU A 70 -2.07 -0.21 0.66
CA LEU A 70 -2.82 0.61 1.60
C LEU A 70 -2.31 0.46 3.05
N GLN A 71 -2.01 -0.77 3.50
CA GLN A 71 -1.40 -1.01 4.81
C GLN A 71 -0.05 -0.31 4.94
N ASP A 72 0.82 -0.45 3.93
CA ASP A 72 2.11 0.25 3.92
C ASP A 72 1.93 1.77 4.03
N VAL A 73 1.00 2.36 3.28
CA VAL A 73 0.71 3.80 3.36
C VAL A 73 0.24 4.21 4.75
N LEU A 74 -0.67 3.44 5.37
CA LEU A 74 -1.17 3.72 6.71
C LEU A 74 -0.08 3.63 7.77
N TYR A 75 0.85 2.68 7.63
CA TYR A 75 2.03 2.59 8.50
C TYR A 75 2.92 3.84 8.42
N TYR A 76 3.28 4.26 7.20
CA TYR A 76 4.07 5.48 7.01
C TYR A 76 3.33 6.72 7.50
N LYS A 77 2.01 6.78 7.31
CA LYS A 77 1.16 7.87 7.82
C LYS A 77 1.20 7.95 9.34
N ALA A 78 1.04 6.82 10.04
CA ALA A 78 1.15 6.75 11.49
C ALA A 78 2.53 7.20 11.99
N MET A 79 3.61 6.77 11.34
CA MET A 79 4.98 7.21 11.67
C MET A 79 5.16 8.73 11.54
N VAL A 80 4.65 9.31 10.46
CA VAL A 80 4.76 10.76 10.21
C VAL A 80 3.93 11.54 11.22
N LEU A 81 2.71 11.07 11.54
CA LEU A 81 1.85 11.69 12.55
C LEU A 81 2.43 11.63 13.96
N GLU A 82 3.09 10.53 14.33
CA GLU A 82 3.85 10.42 15.58
C GLU A 82 4.98 11.46 15.63
N THR A 83 5.72 11.61 14.52
CA THR A 83 6.80 12.60 14.41
C THR A 83 6.29 14.03 14.54
N LEU A 84 5.05 14.29 14.11
CA LEU A 84 4.37 15.57 14.25
C LEU A 84 3.65 15.74 15.61
N GLY A 85 3.61 14.71 16.46
CA GLY A 85 2.91 14.73 17.75
C GLY A 85 1.38 14.68 17.65
N ARG A 86 0.81 14.31 16.48
CA ARG A 86 -0.63 14.28 16.20
C ARG A 86 -1.23 12.92 16.58
N LYS A 87 -1.31 12.66 17.89
CA LYS A 87 -1.66 11.33 18.45
C LYS A 87 -3.02 10.81 18.00
N GLU A 88 -4.07 11.63 18.01
CA GLU A 88 -5.43 11.20 17.64
C GLU A 88 -5.49 10.71 16.19
N GLU A 89 -4.87 11.43 15.27
CA GLU A 89 -4.82 11.04 13.87
C GLU A 89 -3.93 9.82 13.64
N ARG A 90 -2.84 9.70 14.42
CA ARG A 90 -1.97 8.51 14.41
C ARG A 90 -2.77 7.27 14.83
N ASP A 91 -3.52 7.37 15.93
CA ASP A 91 -4.36 6.29 16.45
C ASP A 91 -5.41 5.88 15.41
N ALA A 92 -6.07 6.84 14.77
CA ALA A 92 -7.02 6.57 13.68
C ALA A 92 -6.35 5.86 12.48
N ALA A 93 -5.12 6.22 12.12
CA ALA A 93 -4.37 5.53 11.06
C ALA A 93 -4.03 4.08 11.45
N CYS A 94 -3.66 3.84 12.72
CA CYS A 94 -3.42 2.49 13.25
C CYS A 94 -4.71 1.65 13.27
N GLU A 95 -5.83 2.20 13.72
CA GLU A 95 -7.13 1.51 13.70
C GLU A 95 -7.55 1.13 12.28
N LYS A 96 -7.41 2.06 11.32
CA LYS A 96 -7.68 1.76 9.90
C LYS A 96 -6.74 0.67 9.38
N HIS A 97 -5.47 0.67 9.75
CA HIS A 97 -4.52 -0.37 9.36
C HIS A 97 -4.97 -1.76 9.84
N GLU A 98 -5.39 -1.88 11.10
CA GLU A 98 -5.91 -3.14 11.67
C GLU A 98 -7.18 -3.61 10.95
N GLN A 99 -8.09 -2.69 10.63
CA GLN A 99 -9.31 -3.00 9.86
C GLN A 99 -8.97 -3.57 8.48
N ILE A 100 -8.06 -2.95 7.74
CA ILE A 100 -7.62 -3.44 6.42
C ILE A 100 -6.92 -4.79 6.52
N GLN A 101 -6.13 -5.02 7.58
CA GLN A 101 -5.51 -6.32 7.83
C GLN A 101 -6.55 -7.41 8.07
N ALA A 102 -7.58 -7.14 8.87
CA ALA A 102 -8.68 -8.07 9.09
C ALA A 102 -9.45 -8.36 7.79
N GLN A 103 -9.74 -7.34 6.98
CA GLN A 103 -10.39 -7.51 5.67
C GLN A 103 -9.55 -8.39 4.74
N GLN A 104 -8.24 -8.15 4.65
CA GLN A 104 -7.34 -8.94 3.82
C GLN A 104 -7.31 -10.41 4.26
N GLN A 105 -7.30 -10.68 5.56
CA GLN A 105 -7.37 -12.04 6.11
C GLN A 105 -8.71 -12.72 5.80
N GLN A 106 -9.82 -12.00 5.91
CA GLN A 106 -11.15 -12.51 5.55
C GLN A 106 -11.22 -12.88 4.07
N LEU A 107 -10.73 -11.99 3.20
CA LEU A 107 -10.68 -12.25 1.75
C LEU A 107 -9.79 -13.45 1.44
N ALA A 108 -8.62 -13.56 2.06
CA ALA A 108 -7.74 -14.73 1.88
C ALA A 108 -8.41 -16.05 2.33
N ALA A 109 -9.20 -16.02 3.39
CA ALA A 109 -9.93 -17.19 3.88
C ALA A 109 -11.09 -17.62 2.96
N LEU A 110 -11.67 -16.70 2.18
CA LEU A 110 -12.74 -16.98 1.22
C LEU A 110 -12.24 -17.63 -0.08
N VAL A 111 -10.92 -17.65 -0.33
CA VAL A 111 -10.30 -18.14 -1.60
C VAL A 111 -10.15 -19.68 -1.64
N VAL A 112 -11.01 -20.42 -0.96
CA VAL A 112 -11.27 -21.82 -1.37
C VAL A 112 -12.50 -21.80 -2.25
N ASP A 113 -12.30 -21.38 -3.51
CA ASP A 113 -13.30 -21.61 -4.54
C ASP A 113 -13.53 -23.12 -4.62
N ARG A 114 -14.78 -23.54 -4.42
CA ARG A 114 -15.15 -24.95 -4.42
C ARG A 114 -14.77 -25.62 -5.73
N GLU A 115 -14.93 -24.95 -6.86
CA GLU A 115 -14.55 -25.48 -8.17
C GLU A 115 -13.03 -25.68 -8.25
N VAL A 116 -12.24 -24.75 -7.72
CA VAL A 116 -10.78 -24.87 -7.66
C VAL A 116 -10.36 -26.01 -6.72
N SER A 117 -11.04 -26.19 -5.59
CA SER A 117 -10.81 -27.32 -4.68
C SER A 117 -11.09 -28.66 -5.39
N GLU A 118 -12.20 -28.76 -6.10
CA GLU A 118 -12.58 -29.97 -6.85
C GLU A 118 -11.58 -30.28 -7.96
N ILE A 119 -11.06 -29.26 -8.65
CA ILE A 119 -9.97 -29.41 -9.65
C ILE A 119 -8.69 -29.90 -8.99
N CYS A 120 -8.28 -29.30 -7.86
CA CYS A 120 -7.10 -29.72 -7.11
C CYS A 120 -7.20 -31.18 -6.64
N ASP A 121 -8.37 -31.59 -6.14
CA ASP A 121 -8.62 -32.97 -5.72
C ASP A 121 -8.49 -33.94 -6.89
N ALA A 122 -9.00 -33.58 -8.07
CA ALA A 122 -8.84 -34.38 -9.28
C ALA A 122 -7.37 -34.52 -9.69
N ILE A 123 -6.59 -33.43 -9.63
CA ILE A 123 -5.14 -33.46 -9.91
C ILE A 123 -4.41 -34.39 -8.94
N VAL A 124 -4.72 -34.32 -7.64
CA VAL A 124 -4.12 -35.18 -6.61
C VAL A 124 -4.44 -36.66 -6.89
N LEU A 125 -5.68 -36.99 -7.23
CA LEU A 125 -6.10 -38.35 -7.56
C LEU A 125 -5.36 -38.90 -8.78
N ILE A 126 -5.25 -38.10 -9.85
CA ILE A 126 -4.52 -38.48 -11.07
C ILE A 126 -3.04 -38.67 -10.76
N GLY A 127 -2.42 -37.74 -10.02
CA GLY A 127 -1.01 -37.81 -9.63
C GLY A 127 -0.69 -39.04 -8.78
N ALA A 128 -1.58 -39.40 -7.86
CA ALA A 128 -1.46 -40.62 -7.05
C ALA A 128 -1.59 -41.90 -7.90
N ALA A 129 -2.47 -41.89 -8.91
CA ALA A 129 -2.65 -43.02 -9.82
C ALA A 129 -1.45 -43.22 -10.76
N ILE A 130 -0.86 -42.13 -11.26
CA ILE A 130 0.34 -42.19 -12.12
C ILE A 130 1.56 -42.64 -11.32
N SER A 131 1.76 -42.12 -10.11
CA SER A 131 2.93 -42.44 -9.26
C SER A 131 2.94 -43.89 -8.73
N ARG A 132 1.82 -44.61 -8.83
CA ARG A 132 1.72 -46.05 -8.49
C ARG A 132 2.08 -46.98 -9.65
N ARG A 133 2.31 -46.46 -10.86
CA ARG A 133 2.84 -47.21 -12.00
C ARG A 133 4.34 -47.05 -12.09
#